data_AF-A0AAD9IPD2-F1
#
_entry.id   AF-A0AAD9IPD2-F1
#
_cell.length_a   1.000
_cell.length_b   1.000
_cell.length_c   1.000
_cell.angle_alpha   90.00
_cell.angle_beta   90.00
_cell.angle_gamma   90.00
#
_symmetry.space_group_name_H-M   'P 1'
#
loop_
_entity.id
_entity.type
_entity.pdbx_description
1 polymer ?
#
loop_
_entity_poly.entity_id
_entity_poly.type
_entity_poly.pdbx_seq_one_letter_code
_entity_poly.pdbx_strand_id
1 'polypeptide(L)'
;MGCTLVEGHETLRGQTLSVAVPNLGITVLALKERLVEQVKVPANKQRISADGLGFLRDELSLAHYNVPREEALTLSIKERGGRRK
;
A
#
# COMPACT_ATOMS: atom_id res chain seq x y z
N MET A 1 -19.70 -9.71 -22.12
CA MET A 1 -19.83 -8.62 -21.13
C MET A 1 -18.78 -8.84 -20.05
N GLY A 2 -17.97 -7.83 -19.73
CA GLY A 2 -16.95 -7.92 -18.68
C GLY A 2 -15.64 -7.22 -19.03
N CYS A 3 -15.72 -5.91 -19.25
CA CYS A 3 -14.68 -4.87 -19.17
C CYS A 3 -13.30 -5.02 -19.88
N THR A 4 -13.05 -3.99 -20.67
CA THR A 4 -11.93 -3.57 -21.52
C THR A 4 -10.61 -3.22 -20.81
N LEU A 5 -9.50 -3.58 -21.48
CA LEU A 5 -8.31 -2.76 -21.83
C LEU A 5 -7.61 -1.98 -20.70
N VAL A 6 -6.38 -2.39 -20.35
CA VAL A 6 -5.25 -1.45 -20.16
C VAL A 6 -3.93 -2.13 -20.56
N GLU A 7 -3.51 -1.90 -21.81
CA GLU A 7 -2.10 -1.96 -22.21
C GLU A 7 -1.40 -0.67 -21.77
N GLY A 8 -0.13 -0.79 -21.38
CA GLY A 8 0.81 0.32 -21.41
C GLY A 8 1.90 0.24 -20.35
N HIS A 9 2.99 0.87 -20.72
CA HIS A 9 4.28 0.92 -20.08
C HIS A 9 4.31 1.75 -18.78
N GLU A 10 5.19 1.34 -17.86
CA GLU A 10 6.06 2.19 -17.02
C GLU A 10 5.41 3.25 -16.11
N THR A 11 4.84 2.79 -15.00
CA THR A 11 4.57 3.47 -13.71
C THR A 11 3.73 2.49 -12.90
N LEU A 12 3.81 2.44 -11.57
CA LEU A 12 3.15 1.40 -10.76
C LEU A 12 1.61 1.41 -10.95
N ARG A 13 1.10 0.64 -11.92
CA ARG A 13 -0.30 0.59 -12.32
C ARG A 13 -1.06 -0.39 -11.44
N GLY A 14 -1.74 0.11 -10.40
CA GLY A 14 -2.81 -0.61 -9.71
C GLY A 14 -2.52 -2.08 -9.37
N GLN A 15 -1.27 -2.43 -9.09
CA GLN A 15 -0.89 -3.82 -8.80
C GLN A 15 -1.38 -4.18 -7.40
N THR A 16 -2.19 -5.22 -7.33
CA THR A 16 -2.54 -5.85 -6.06
C THR A 16 -1.35 -6.68 -5.58
N LEU A 17 -0.66 -6.21 -4.54
CA LEU A 17 0.43 -6.92 -3.89
C LEU A 17 -0.09 -7.59 -2.62
N SER A 18 -0.05 -8.92 -2.60
CA SER A 18 -0.32 -9.69 -1.38
C SER A 18 0.94 -9.78 -0.53
N VAL A 19 0.96 -9.04 0.59
CA VAL A 19 2.02 -9.16 1.60
C VAL A 19 1.54 -10.04 2.74
N ALA A 20 2.22 -11.17 2.95
CA ALA A 20 1.95 -12.04 4.08
C ALA A 20 2.52 -11.41 5.36
N VAL A 21 1.64 -10.86 6.20
CA VAL A 21 2.00 -10.48 7.57
C VAL A 21 1.90 -11.70 8.49
N PRO A 22 2.96 -11.99 9.27
CA PRO A 22 2.96 -13.13 10.19
C PRO A 22 2.04 -12.89 11.41
N ASN A 23 1.84 -11.64 11.82
CA ASN A 23 1.04 -11.26 12.99
C ASN A 23 0.33 -9.92 12.78
N LEU A 24 -0.87 -9.76 13.35
CA LEU A 24 -1.64 -8.50 13.35
C LEU A 24 -1.04 -7.43 14.28
N GLY A 25 -0.12 -7.80 15.17
CA GLY A 25 0.59 -6.89 16.08
C GLY A 25 1.66 -6.02 15.41
N ILE A 26 1.91 -6.24 14.11
CA ILE A 26 2.89 -5.44 13.36
C ILE A 26 2.41 -3.99 13.20
N THR A 27 3.35 -3.05 13.32
CA THR A 27 3.08 -1.63 13.06
C THR A 27 2.96 -1.37 11.57
N VAL A 28 2.23 -0.31 11.22
CA VAL A 28 2.11 0.13 9.83
C VAL A 28 3.49 0.50 9.26
N LEU A 29 4.43 0.97 10.10
CA LEU A 29 5.82 1.19 9.70
C LEU A 29 6.50 -0.08 9.20
N ALA A 30 6.48 -1.14 10.01
CA ALA A 30 7.13 -2.40 9.66
C ALA A 30 6.47 -3.05 8.42
N LEU A 31 5.15 -2.88 8.23
CA LEU A 31 4.48 -3.28 6.99
C LEU A 31 5.04 -2.52 5.77
N LYS A 32 5.18 -1.19 5.87
CA LYS A 32 5.77 -0.36 4.80
C LYS A 32 7.18 -0.79 4.48
N GLU A 33 8.00 -1.13 5.48
CA GLU A 33 9.37 -1.61 5.28
C GLU A 33 9.41 -2.91 4.47
N ARG A 34 8.54 -3.88 4.77
CA ARG A 34 8.44 -5.11 3.95
C ARG A 34 8.01 -4.82 2.52
N LEU A 35 7.13 -3.83 2.34
CA LEU A 35 6.72 -3.36 1.02
C LEU A 35 7.88 -2.68 0.29
N VAL A 36 8.81 -1.97 0.97
CA VAL A 36 10.00 -1.35 0.32
C VAL A 36 10.77 -2.38 -0.50
N GLU A 37 10.98 -3.57 0.05
CA GLU A 37 11.73 -4.62 -0.63
C GLU A 37 11.02 -5.11 -1.91
N GLN A 38 9.69 -5.18 -1.86
CA GLN A 38 8.83 -5.66 -2.94
C GLN A 38 8.60 -4.61 -4.03
N VAL A 39 8.19 -3.39 -3.65
CA VAL A 39 7.88 -2.30 -4.59
C VAL A 39 9.08 -1.45 -4.97
N LYS A 40 10.23 -1.61 -4.29
CA LYS A 40 11.43 -0.75 -4.46
C LYS A 40 11.18 0.75 -4.21
N VAL A 41 10.14 1.08 -3.44
CA VAL A 41 9.80 2.46 -3.05
C VAL A 41 10.08 2.64 -1.56
N PRO A 42 10.76 3.71 -1.11
CA PRO A 42 11.08 3.90 0.31
C PRO A 42 9.83 4.16 1.15
N ALA A 43 9.77 3.60 2.38
CA ALA A 43 8.62 3.67 3.29
C ALA A 43 8.14 5.10 3.56
N ASN A 44 9.05 6.07 3.55
CA ASN A 44 8.74 7.49 3.75
C ASN A 44 7.91 8.11 2.59
N LYS A 45 8.06 7.56 1.37
CA LYS A 45 7.27 7.96 0.19
C LYS A 45 6.01 7.11 0.01
N GLN A 46 5.82 6.07 0.83
CA GLN A 46 4.65 5.21 0.80
C GLN A 46 3.57 5.71 1.77
N ARG A 47 2.31 5.54 1.38
CA ARG A 47 1.15 5.93 2.17
C ARG A 47 0.15 4.78 2.14
N ILE A 48 -0.10 4.19 3.29
CA ILE A 48 -1.05 3.08 3.42
C ILE A 48 -2.38 3.66 3.90
N SER A 49 -3.46 3.27 3.25
CA SER A 49 -4.83 3.57 3.64
C SER A 49 -5.68 2.31 3.68
N ALA A 50 -6.54 2.21 4.69
CA ALA A 50 -7.58 1.21 4.78
C ALA A 50 -8.91 1.81 4.30
N ASP A 51 -9.75 0.97 3.69
CA ASP A 51 -11.11 1.37 3.35
C ASP A 51 -11.89 1.70 4.64
N GLY A 52 -12.66 2.78 4.65
CA GLY A 52 -13.39 3.26 5.84
C GLY A 52 -12.55 3.94 6.94
N LEU A 53 -11.29 3.54 7.16
CA LEU A 53 -10.40 4.13 8.18
C LEU A 53 -9.51 5.26 7.65
N GLY A 54 -9.32 5.33 6.34
CA GLY A 54 -8.43 6.31 5.72
C GLY A 54 -6.96 5.95 5.95
N PHE A 55 -6.11 6.94 6.22
CA PHE A 55 -4.66 6.73 6.30
C PHE A 55 -4.22 6.15 7.64
N LEU A 56 -3.50 5.03 7.60
CA LEU A 56 -2.97 4.40 8.79
C LEU A 56 -1.70 5.10 9.27
N ARG A 57 -1.63 5.37 10.58
CA ARG A 57 -0.44 5.94 11.23
C ARG A 57 0.62 4.88 11.47
N ASP A 58 1.88 5.22 11.20
CA ASP A 58 3.06 4.36 11.45
C ASP A 58 3.26 4.00 12.94
N GLU A 59 2.85 4.89 13.85
CA GLU A 59 2.88 4.69 15.31
C GLU A 59 1.85 3.65 15.80
N LEU A 60 0.85 3.30 14.98
CA LEU A 60 -0.22 2.39 15.35
C LEU A 60 -0.12 1.05 14.59
N SER A 61 -0.51 -0.03 15.26
CA SER A 61 -0.52 -1.39 14.70
C SER A 61 -1.81 -1.71 13.97
N LEU A 62 -1.75 -2.66 13.03
CA LEU A 62 -2.95 -3.13 12.30
C LEU A 62 -4.03 -3.66 13.26
N ALA A 63 -3.60 -4.35 14.34
CA ALA A 63 -4.50 -4.81 15.40
C ALA A 63 -5.22 -3.66 16.13
N HIS A 64 -4.60 -2.49 16.30
CA HIS A 64 -5.24 -1.34 16.95
C HIS A 64 -6.41 -0.81 16.12
N TYR A 65 -6.26 -0.84 14.79
CA TYR A 65 -7.30 -0.48 13.84
C TYR A 65 -8.28 -1.63 13.55
N ASN A 66 -8.09 -2.81 14.16
CA ASN A 66 -8.84 -4.02 13.86
C ASN A 66 -8.87 -4.37 12.36
N VAL A 67 -7.78 -4.09 11.62
CA VAL A 67 -7.69 -4.40 10.18
C VAL A 67 -7.69 -5.93 10.00
N PRO A 68 -8.72 -6.53 9.37
CA PRO A 68 -8.74 -7.97 9.11
C PRO A 68 -7.66 -8.39 8.11
N ARG A 69 -7.26 -9.66 8.16
CA ARG A 69 -6.22 -10.21 7.27
C ARG A 69 -6.62 -10.14 5.78
N GLU A 70 -7.92 -10.20 5.51
CA GLU A 70 -8.49 -10.12 4.17
C GLU A 70 -8.87 -8.68 3.77
N GLU A 71 -8.58 -7.68 4.62
CA GLU A 71 -8.79 -6.28 4.27
C GLU A 71 -7.87 -5.86 3.12
N ALA A 72 -8.46 -5.24 2.10
CA ALA A 72 -7.71 -4.64 1.02
C ALA A 72 -7.13 -3.30 1.48
N LEU A 73 -5.85 -3.28 1.83
CA LEU A 73 -5.12 -2.03 2.09
C LEU A 73 -4.66 -1.40 0.77
N THR A 74 -4.96 -0.12 0.60
CA THR A 74 -4.50 0.67 -0.54
C THR A 74 -3.15 1.29 -0.24
N LEU A 75 -2.12 0.88 -0.99
CA LEU A 75 -0.82 1.54 -1.00
C LEU A 75 -0.80 2.63 -2.07
N SER A 76 -0.71 3.89 -1.63
CA SER A 76 -0.50 5.05 -2.47
C SER A 76 0.94 5.54 -2.36
N ILE A 77 1.53 5.97 -3.46
CA ILE A 77 2.85 6.58 -3.46
C ILE A 77 2.68 8.09 -3.48
N LYS A 78 3.37 8.80 -2.58
CA LYS A 78 3.56 10.25 -2.71
C LYS A 78 4.58 10.51 -3.82
N GLU A 79 4.17 10.31 -5.05
CA GLU A 79 4.90 10.87 -6.18
C GLU A 79 4.72 12.38 -6.12
N ARG A 80 5.82 13.11 -5.88
CA ARG A 80 5.84 14.53 -6.27
C ARG A 80 5.56 14.54 -7.77
N GLY A 81 4.45 15.18 -8.15
CA GLY A 81 3.97 15.29 -9.52
C GLY A 81 5.13 15.33 -10.51
N GLY A 82 5.18 14.29 -11.35
CA GLY A 82 6.11 14.22 -12.45
C GLY A 82 6.02 15.50 -13.27
N ARG A 83 7.18 16.14 -13.39
CA ARG A 83 7.54 17.05 -14.46
C ARG A 83 7.15 16.41 -15.80
N ARG A 84 5.93 16.67 -16.26
CA ARG A 84 5.52 16.34 -17.64
C ARG A 84 6.20 17.36 -18.55
N LYS A 85 7.05 16.88 -19.45
CA LYS A 85 7.47 17.58 -20.65
C LYS A 85 6.91 16.81 -21.83
#